data_AF-A0A0T1SCV8-F1
#
_entry.id   AF-A0A0T1SCV8-F1
#
_cell.length_a   1.000
_cell.length_b   1.000
_cell.length_c   1.000
_cell.angle_alpha   90.00
_cell.angle_beta   90.00
_cell.angle_gamma   90.00
#
_symmetry.space_group_name_H-M   'P 1'
#
loop_
_entity.id
_entity.type
_entity.pdbx_description
1 polymer ?
#
loop_
_entity_poly.entity_id
_entity_poly.type
_entity_poly.pdbx_seq_one_letter_code
_entity_poly.pdbx_strand_id
1 'polypeptide(L)'
;MSGTSAGDLFARYCLPGNRYKKLLSGSFMRAGHEQALEFGAALMDDGRQASASELEQLLGGDWREALTACWLIGFAQRSEFRDELHRLIEEGGARRTEKGVAFALARFCQPSDAYALKRHLERSLSELQNRGNQPWCLGALLHIERRLGVRLSQDLLAPEGLWDRWSAAGFLEVADPSHWEREVAGWIELAEILD
;
A
#
# COMPACT_ATOMS: atom_id res chain seq x y z
N MET A 1 4.31 -10.69 -32.22
CA MET A 1 4.03 -10.30 -30.82
C MET A 1 4.81 -9.05 -30.56
N SER A 2 4.16 -7.89 -30.69
CA SER A 2 4.79 -6.59 -30.44
C SER A 2 5.00 -6.48 -28.93
N GLY A 3 6.25 -6.59 -28.47
CA GLY A 3 6.57 -6.45 -27.05
C GLY A 3 6.31 -5.02 -26.61
N THR A 4 5.39 -4.84 -25.67
CA THR A 4 5.15 -3.56 -25.01
C THR A 4 6.43 -3.11 -24.32
N SER A 5 6.99 -1.97 -24.73
CA SER A 5 8.25 -1.47 -24.17
C SER A 5 8.02 -0.89 -22.76
N ALA A 6 9.06 -0.89 -21.90
CA ALA A 6 8.94 -0.31 -20.55
C ALA A 6 8.49 1.18 -20.56
N GLY A 7 8.90 1.95 -21.57
CA GLY A 7 8.47 3.34 -21.74
C GLY A 7 6.97 3.49 -22.05
N ASP A 8 6.39 2.49 -22.73
CA ASP A 8 4.96 2.45 -23.06
C ASP A 8 4.12 2.15 -21.80
N LEU A 9 4.59 1.22 -20.95
CA LEU A 9 3.92 0.92 -19.68
C LEU A 9 3.95 2.10 -18.71
N PHE A 10 5.07 2.82 -18.61
CA PHE A 10 5.15 4.02 -17.77
C PHE A 10 4.17 5.10 -18.23
N ALA A 11 4.13 5.37 -19.54
CA ALA A 11 3.21 6.36 -20.11
C ALA A 11 1.74 5.97 -19.90
N ARG A 12 1.42 4.69 -20.10
CA ARG A 12 0.07 4.16 -19.96
C ARG A 12 -0.42 4.13 -18.52
N TYR A 13 0.39 3.61 -17.61
CA TYR A 13 -0.07 3.32 -16.25
C TYR A 13 0.33 4.37 -15.24
N CYS A 14 1.48 5.03 -15.36
CA CYS A 14 1.99 5.91 -14.30
C CYS A 14 1.65 7.39 -14.52
N LEU A 15 1.60 7.84 -15.77
CA LEU A 15 1.43 9.25 -16.13
C LEU A 15 -0.02 9.80 -16.15
N PRO A 16 -1.09 9.04 -16.46
CA PRO A 16 -2.43 9.62 -16.62
C PRO A 16 -2.83 10.50 -15.44
N GLY A 17 -3.13 11.77 -15.69
CA GLY A 17 -3.54 12.72 -14.64
C GLY A 17 -2.57 12.87 -13.46
N ASN A 18 -1.25 12.72 -13.69
CA ASN A 18 -0.21 12.68 -12.65
C ASN A 18 -0.41 11.56 -11.60
N ARG A 19 -0.94 10.41 -12.02
CA ARG A 19 -1.34 9.30 -11.14
C ARG A 19 -0.29 8.93 -10.10
N TYR A 20 0.96 8.64 -10.49
CA TYR A 20 1.97 8.20 -9.51
C TYR A 20 2.21 9.22 -8.37
N LYS A 21 2.04 10.53 -8.63
CA LYS A 21 2.16 11.57 -7.58
C LYS A 21 1.01 11.53 -6.60
N LYS A 22 -0.22 11.37 -7.12
CA LYS A 22 -1.44 11.22 -6.30
C LYS A 22 -1.38 9.96 -5.44
N LEU A 23 -0.86 8.87 -6.00
CA LEU A 23 -0.63 7.61 -5.30
C LEU A 23 0.46 7.75 -4.22
N LEU A 24 1.55 8.46 -4.52
CA LEU A 24 2.65 8.67 -3.57
C LEU A 24 2.18 9.43 -2.33
N SER A 25 1.37 10.48 -2.52
CA SER A 25 0.87 11.33 -1.42
C SER A 25 -0.41 10.81 -0.77
N GLY A 26 -1.16 9.93 -1.43
CA GLY A 26 -2.54 9.58 -1.05
C GLY A 26 -3.54 10.72 -1.28
N SER A 27 -3.17 11.77 -2.01
CA SER A 27 -3.97 13.00 -2.12
C SER A 27 -5.29 12.81 -2.87
N PHE A 28 -5.49 11.69 -3.56
CA PHE A 28 -6.75 11.41 -4.25
C PHE A 28 -7.92 11.27 -3.27
N MET A 29 -7.67 10.84 -2.02
CA MET A 29 -8.71 10.80 -0.98
C MET A 29 -9.11 12.17 -0.43
N ARG A 30 -8.23 13.16 -0.58
CA ARG A 30 -8.49 14.54 -0.14
C ARG A 30 -9.17 15.38 -1.21
N ALA A 31 -9.36 14.81 -2.40
CA ALA A 31 -10.22 15.38 -3.42
C ALA A 31 -11.70 15.25 -3.00
N GLY A 32 -12.62 15.89 -3.73
CA GLY A 32 -14.04 15.64 -3.52
C GLY A 32 -14.39 14.17 -3.78
N HIS A 33 -15.46 13.69 -3.15
CA HIS A 33 -15.88 12.28 -3.20
C HIS A 33 -16.01 11.74 -4.63
N GLU A 34 -16.62 12.52 -5.53
CA GLU A 34 -16.76 12.17 -6.96
C GLU A 34 -15.40 11.98 -7.64
N GLN A 35 -14.44 12.88 -7.40
CA GLN A 35 -13.09 12.76 -7.99
C GLN A 35 -12.32 11.56 -7.43
N ALA A 36 -12.54 11.20 -6.17
CA ALA A 36 -11.96 10.00 -5.58
C ALA A 36 -12.52 8.73 -6.25
N LEU A 37 -13.84 8.68 -6.48
CA LEU A 37 -14.50 7.59 -7.20
C LEU A 37 -14.01 7.46 -8.64
N GLU A 38 -13.96 8.55 -9.39
CA GLU A 38 -13.44 8.55 -10.77
C GLU A 38 -11.99 8.05 -10.84
N PHE A 39 -11.16 8.49 -9.90
CA PHE A 39 -9.76 8.08 -9.84
C PHE A 39 -9.61 6.60 -9.47
N GLY A 40 -10.40 6.11 -8.50
CA GLY A 40 -10.44 4.70 -8.10
C GLY A 40 -10.95 3.81 -9.22
N ALA A 41 -12.01 4.20 -9.92
CA ALA A 41 -12.55 3.47 -11.07
C ALA A 41 -11.49 3.32 -12.18
N ALA A 42 -10.79 4.41 -12.52
CA ALA A 42 -9.72 4.36 -13.50
C ALA A 42 -8.56 3.43 -13.08
N LEU A 43 -8.22 3.35 -11.80
CA LEU A 43 -7.22 2.39 -11.29
C LEU A 43 -7.72 0.95 -11.38
N MET A 44 -8.98 0.71 -11.02
CA MET A 44 -9.58 -0.61 -11.07
C MET A 44 -9.67 -1.12 -12.51
N ASP A 45 -10.12 -0.29 -13.45
CA ASP A 45 -10.21 -0.63 -14.87
C ASP A 45 -8.83 -0.95 -15.44
N ASP A 46 -7.83 -0.11 -15.18
CA ASP A 46 -6.46 -0.36 -15.63
C ASP A 46 -5.87 -1.62 -15.00
N GLY A 47 -6.13 -1.88 -13.71
CA GLY A 47 -5.67 -3.09 -13.02
C GLY A 47 -6.35 -4.38 -13.51
N ARG A 48 -7.62 -4.29 -13.93
CA ARG A 48 -8.36 -5.41 -14.56
C ARG A 48 -7.88 -5.66 -15.98
N GLN A 49 -7.56 -4.61 -16.74
CA GLN A 49 -7.11 -4.72 -18.14
C GLN A 49 -5.63 -5.09 -18.29
N ALA A 50 -4.78 -4.72 -17.33
CA ALA A 50 -3.36 -5.05 -17.37
C ALA A 50 -3.15 -6.58 -17.33
N SER A 51 -2.35 -7.09 -18.26
CA SER A 51 -1.90 -8.48 -18.22
C SER A 51 -0.99 -8.73 -17.03
N ALA A 52 -0.88 -10.00 -16.61
CA ALA A 52 0.04 -10.37 -15.54
C ALA A 52 1.49 -9.94 -15.84
N SER A 53 1.97 -10.16 -17.08
CA SER A 53 3.31 -9.75 -17.49
C SER A 53 3.54 -8.24 -17.45
N GLU A 54 2.53 -7.42 -17.74
CA GLU A 54 2.66 -5.95 -17.63
C GLU A 54 2.79 -5.52 -16.17
N LEU A 55 2.00 -6.12 -15.27
CA LEU A 55 2.09 -5.86 -13.84
C LEU A 55 3.43 -6.34 -13.24
N GLU A 56 3.91 -7.52 -13.64
CA GLU A 56 5.25 -8.02 -13.27
C GLU A 56 6.35 -7.06 -13.73
N GLN A 57 6.28 -6.60 -14.97
CA GLN A 57 7.25 -5.65 -15.52
C GLN A 57 7.22 -4.30 -14.80
N LEU A 58 6.04 -3.81 -14.41
CA LEU A 58 5.91 -2.59 -13.61
C LEU A 58 6.45 -2.78 -12.19
N LEU A 59 6.19 -3.91 -11.54
CA LEU A 59 6.74 -4.23 -10.21
C LEU A 59 8.26 -4.31 -10.22
N GLY A 60 8.86 -4.79 -11.32
CA GLY A 60 10.31 -4.83 -11.52
C GLY A 60 10.94 -3.52 -12.01
N GLY A 61 10.14 -2.46 -12.22
CA GLY A 61 10.60 -1.15 -12.70
C GLY A 61 11.17 -0.24 -11.60
N ASP A 62 11.30 1.06 -11.90
CA ASP A 62 11.62 2.07 -10.89
C ASP A 62 10.45 2.24 -9.89
N TRP A 63 10.68 2.91 -8.77
CA TRP A 63 9.72 3.02 -7.66
C TRP A 63 8.37 3.61 -8.08
N ARG A 64 8.30 4.39 -9.17
CA ARG A 64 7.05 4.97 -9.69
C ARG A 64 6.19 3.89 -10.35
N GLU A 65 6.80 3.07 -11.20
CA GLU A 65 6.17 1.89 -11.80
C GLU A 65 5.69 0.93 -10.72
N ALA A 66 6.60 0.55 -9.82
CA ALA A 66 6.30 -0.44 -8.78
C ALA A 66 5.21 0.05 -7.81
N LEU A 67 5.25 1.32 -7.39
CA LEU A 67 4.17 1.93 -6.59
C LEU A 67 2.84 1.85 -7.34
N THR A 68 2.82 2.24 -8.61
CA THR A 68 1.59 2.24 -9.41
C THR A 68 1.03 0.83 -9.55
N ALA A 69 1.87 -0.16 -9.84
CA ALA A 69 1.47 -1.56 -9.94
C ALA A 69 0.83 -2.06 -8.64
N CYS A 70 1.41 -1.75 -7.47
CA CYS A 70 0.82 -2.15 -6.19
C CYS A 70 -0.62 -1.62 -6.02
N TRP A 71 -0.88 -0.37 -6.41
CA TRP A 71 -2.23 0.20 -6.36
C TRP A 71 -3.17 -0.45 -7.36
N LEU A 72 -2.74 -0.67 -8.61
CA LEU A 72 -3.55 -1.37 -9.62
C LEU A 72 -3.93 -2.78 -9.16
N ILE A 73 -2.96 -3.53 -8.62
CA ILE A 73 -3.13 -4.86 -8.05
C ILE A 73 -4.15 -4.85 -6.91
N GLY A 74 -4.03 -3.88 -5.99
CA GLY A 74 -4.96 -3.71 -4.89
C GLY A 74 -6.38 -3.41 -5.37
N PHE A 75 -6.56 -2.38 -6.20
CA PHE A 75 -7.89 -1.98 -6.71
C PHE A 75 -8.57 -3.11 -7.52
N ALA A 76 -7.81 -3.84 -8.34
CA ALA A 76 -8.36 -4.93 -9.14
C ALA A 76 -8.36 -6.29 -8.41
N GLN A 77 -8.03 -6.34 -7.11
CA GLN A 77 -7.95 -7.57 -6.30
C GLN A 77 -7.16 -8.71 -6.96
N ARG A 78 -6.01 -8.39 -7.58
CA ARG A 78 -5.15 -9.35 -8.30
C ARG A 78 -4.32 -10.19 -7.33
N SER A 79 -5.01 -11.05 -6.57
CA SER A 79 -4.44 -11.82 -5.45
C SER A 79 -3.36 -12.82 -5.86
N GLU A 80 -3.22 -13.12 -7.16
CA GLU A 80 -2.12 -13.91 -7.70
C GLU A 80 -0.74 -13.26 -7.50
N PHE A 81 -0.69 -11.94 -7.25
CA PHE A 81 0.55 -11.19 -6.96
C PHE A 81 0.92 -11.13 -5.47
N ARG A 82 0.21 -11.85 -4.60
CA ARG A 82 0.41 -11.77 -3.15
C ARG A 82 1.85 -12.08 -2.75
N ASP A 83 2.44 -13.12 -3.33
CA ASP A 83 3.79 -13.57 -2.99
C ASP A 83 4.86 -12.53 -3.43
N GLU A 84 4.67 -11.87 -4.58
CA GLU A 84 5.49 -10.74 -5.02
C GLU A 84 5.39 -9.56 -4.06
N LEU A 85 4.19 -9.23 -3.59
CA LEU A 85 3.99 -8.14 -2.63
C LEU A 85 4.60 -8.46 -1.26
N HIS A 86 4.53 -9.71 -0.80
CA HIS A 86 5.23 -10.16 0.41
C HIS A 86 6.74 -10.02 0.26
N ARG A 87 7.31 -10.46 -0.87
CA ARG A 87 8.75 -10.28 -1.15
C ARG A 87 9.14 -8.80 -1.14
N LEU A 88 8.36 -7.94 -1.79
CA LEU A 88 8.63 -6.50 -1.84
C LEU A 88 8.67 -5.84 -0.46
N ILE A 89 7.76 -6.21 0.45
CA ILE A 89 7.76 -5.64 1.81
C ILE A 89 8.85 -6.25 2.70
N GLU A 90 9.23 -7.51 2.46
CA GLU A 90 10.27 -8.22 3.20
C GLU A 90 11.68 -7.76 2.85
N GLU A 91 11.99 -7.52 1.57
CA GLU A 91 13.33 -7.17 1.08
C GLU A 91 13.75 -5.72 1.44
N GLY A 92 12.82 -4.89 1.92
CA GLY A 92 13.13 -3.56 2.47
C GLY A 92 13.65 -2.52 1.46
N GLY A 93 13.69 -2.86 0.17
CA GLY A 93 14.24 -2.01 -0.90
C GLY A 93 13.33 -0.86 -1.35
N ALA A 94 12.10 -0.78 -0.82
CA ALA A 94 11.04 -0.06 -1.51
C ALA A 94 10.30 0.95 -0.63
N ARG A 95 11.06 1.81 0.08
CA ARG A 95 10.49 2.88 0.94
C ARG A 95 9.37 3.66 0.27
N ARG A 96 9.37 3.87 -1.05
CA ARG A 96 8.31 4.61 -1.76
C ARG A 96 7.12 3.77 -2.20
N THR A 97 7.24 2.44 -2.25
CA THR A 97 6.17 1.52 -2.68
C THR A 97 5.40 0.93 -1.50
N GLU A 98 5.99 0.92 -0.29
CA GLU A 98 5.40 0.41 0.96
C GLU A 98 3.93 0.80 1.16
N LYS A 99 3.54 2.03 0.81
CA LYS A 99 2.15 2.49 0.88
C LYS A 99 1.21 1.70 -0.04
N GLY A 100 1.63 1.48 -1.29
CA GLY A 100 0.85 0.70 -2.25
C GLY A 100 0.77 -0.77 -1.86
N VAL A 101 1.88 -1.34 -1.34
CA VAL A 101 1.90 -2.71 -0.82
C VAL A 101 0.96 -2.85 0.38
N ALA A 102 1.03 -1.93 1.34
CA ALA A 102 0.14 -1.91 2.51
C ALA A 102 -1.34 -1.88 2.11
N PHE A 103 -1.71 -1.04 1.15
CA PHE A 103 -3.06 -1.00 0.59
C PHE A 103 -3.46 -2.34 -0.04
N ALA A 104 -2.66 -2.90 -0.95
CA ALA A 104 -2.98 -4.15 -1.63
C ALA A 104 -3.12 -5.34 -0.66
N LEU A 105 -2.22 -5.45 0.31
CA LEU A 105 -2.28 -6.48 1.35
C LEU A 105 -3.51 -6.32 2.27
N ALA A 106 -3.85 -5.09 2.66
CA ALA A 106 -5.09 -4.82 3.39
C ALA A 106 -6.33 -5.18 2.56
N ARG A 107 -6.27 -5.03 1.24
CA ARG A 107 -7.36 -5.36 0.33
C ARG A 107 -7.55 -6.86 0.15
N PHE A 108 -6.46 -7.63 0.13
CA PHE A 108 -6.50 -9.10 0.09
C PHE A 108 -6.93 -9.72 1.41
N CYS A 109 -6.57 -9.08 2.52
CA CYS A 109 -7.08 -9.36 3.86
C CYS A 109 -6.91 -10.83 4.29
N GLN A 110 -5.74 -11.43 4.07
CA GLN A 110 -5.43 -12.79 4.54
C GLN A 110 -4.57 -12.76 5.81
N PRO A 111 -4.61 -13.83 6.64
CA PRO A 111 -3.71 -13.95 7.79
C PRO A 111 -2.23 -13.77 7.41
N SER A 112 -1.80 -14.33 6.27
CA SER A 112 -0.43 -14.19 5.76
C SER A 112 -0.04 -12.73 5.51
N ASP A 113 -0.98 -11.92 5.05
CA ASP A 113 -0.77 -10.49 4.76
C ASP A 113 -0.49 -9.71 6.05
N ALA A 114 -1.23 -10.03 7.11
CA ALA A 114 -1.01 -9.47 8.45
C ALA A 114 0.37 -9.88 9.02
N TYR A 115 0.78 -11.13 8.85
CA TYR A 115 2.10 -11.58 9.29
C TYR A 115 3.25 -10.90 8.53
N ALA A 116 3.12 -10.73 7.21
CA ALA A 116 4.11 -10.03 6.39
C ALA A 116 4.27 -8.57 6.84
N LEU A 117 3.15 -7.87 7.08
CA LEU A 117 3.16 -6.50 7.60
C LEU A 117 3.76 -6.42 9.01
N LYS A 118 3.40 -7.33 9.92
CA LYS A 118 3.96 -7.37 11.27
C LYS A 118 5.48 -7.53 11.25
N ARG A 119 5.98 -8.54 10.52
CA ARG A 119 7.43 -8.81 10.41
C ARG A 119 8.18 -7.59 9.85
N HIS A 120 7.62 -6.96 8.83
CA HIS A 120 8.18 -5.73 8.30
C HIS A 120 8.24 -4.62 9.35
N LEU A 121 7.14 -4.39 10.09
CA LEU A 121 7.03 -3.36 11.12
C LEU A 121 7.98 -3.61 12.30
N GLU A 122 8.16 -4.85 12.75
CA GLU A 122 9.11 -5.20 13.81
C GLU A 122 10.53 -4.72 13.47
N ARG A 123 10.93 -4.94 12.21
CA ARG A 123 12.23 -4.50 11.70
C ARG A 123 12.27 -2.99 11.48
N SER A 124 11.30 -2.42 10.76
CA SER A 124 11.34 -1.02 10.32
C SER A 124 11.06 -0.01 11.42
N LEU A 125 10.31 -0.37 12.47
CA LEU A 125 10.12 0.47 13.65
C LEU A 125 11.33 0.45 14.59
N SER A 126 12.15 -0.61 14.54
CA SER A 126 13.41 -0.67 15.31
C SER A 126 14.46 0.32 14.77
N GLU A 127 14.37 0.73 13.51
CA GLU A 127 15.23 1.72 12.87
C GLU A 127 14.71 3.15 13.10
N LEU A 128 14.99 3.74 14.26
CA LEU A 128 14.43 5.05 14.65
C LEU A 128 14.73 6.20 13.65
N GLN A 129 15.85 6.12 12.93
CA GLN A 129 16.24 7.12 11.92
C GLN A 129 15.53 6.92 10.57
N ASN A 130 14.94 5.75 10.36
CA ASN A 130 14.19 5.44 9.15
C ASN A 130 12.76 5.97 9.29
N ARG A 131 12.53 7.16 8.73
CA ARG A 131 11.20 7.79 8.65
C ARG A 131 10.64 7.54 7.25
N GLY A 132 9.65 6.65 7.15
CA GLY A 132 9.11 6.17 5.89
C GLY A 132 7.60 5.95 5.97
N ASN A 133 7.12 4.89 5.32
CA ASN A 133 5.69 4.59 5.25
C ASN A 133 5.22 3.61 6.34
N GLN A 134 5.98 3.42 7.43
CA GLN A 134 5.57 2.59 8.57
C GLN A 134 4.16 2.88 9.07
N PRO A 135 3.67 4.15 9.14
CA PRO A 135 2.30 4.41 9.56
C PRO A 135 1.24 3.75 8.65
N TRP A 136 1.47 3.71 7.34
CA TRP A 136 0.56 3.07 6.38
C TRP A 136 0.57 1.55 6.52
N CYS A 137 1.73 0.94 6.74
CA CYS A 137 1.85 -0.48 7.02
C CYS A 137 1.16 -0.86 8.34
N LEU A 138 1.28 -0.01 9.38
CA LEU A 138 0.58 -0.21 10.64
C LEU A 138 -0.94 -0.09 10.46
N GLY A 139 -1.41 0.95 9.75
CA GLY A 139 -2.84 1.10 9.45
C GLY A 139 -3.41 -0.10 8.70
N ALA A 140 -2.67 -0.63 7.72
CA ALA A 140 -3.04 -1.85 7.00
C ALA A 140 -3.10 -3.08 7.92
N LEU A 141 -2.10 -3.28 8.80
CA LEU A 141 -2.10 -4.37 9.77
C LEU A 141 -3.34 -4.30 10.67
N LEU A 142 -3.63 -3.13 11.23
CA LEU A 142 -4.77 -2.92 12.13
C LEU A 142 -6.11 -3.13 11.42
N HIS A 143 -6.22 -2.72 10.16
CA HIS A 143 -7.40 -2.98 9.34
C HIS A 143 -7.64 -4.49 9.16
N ILE A 144 -6.59 -5.25 8.79
CA ILE A 144 -6.68 -6.71 8.60
C ILE A 144 -7.01 -7.39 9.94
N GLU A 145 -6.36 -7.00 11.03
CA GLU A 145 -6.63 -7.50 12.37
C GLU A 145 -8.09 -7.34 12.78
N ARG A 146 -8.65 -6.14 12.55
CA ARG A 146 -10.06 -5.86 12.80
C ARG A 146 -10.99 -6.74 11.97
N ARG A 147 -10.69 -6.92 10.67
CA ARG A 147 -11.50 -7.76 9.76
C ARG A 147 -11.45 -9.25 10.12
N LEU A 148 -10.28 -9.75 10.52
CA LEU A 148 -10.05 -11.15 10.83
C LEU A 148 -10.32 -11.51 12.29
N GLY A 149 -10.52 -10.52 13.17
CA GLY A 149 -10.72 -10.75 14.60
C GLY A 149 -9.46 -11.24 15.33
N VAL A 150 -8.28 -10.84 14.85
CA VAL A 150 -6.97 -11.20 15.44
C VAL A 150 -6.27 -9.97 16.00
N ARG A 151 -5.25 -10.15 16.84
CA ARG A 151 -4.47 -9.06 17.45
C ARG A 151 -2.99 -9.41 17.47
N LEU A 152 -2.31 -9.23 16.35
CA LEU A 152 -0.88 -9.48 16.21
C LEU A 152 -0.04 -8.26 16.64
N SER A 153 -0.56 -7.04 16.53
CA SER A 153 0.11 -5.76 16.77
C SER A 153 0.27 -5.38 18.25
N GLN A 154 -0.18 -6.22 19.18
CA GLN A 154 -0.24 -5.89 20.60
C GLN A 154 1.13 -5.53 21.19
N ASP A 155 2.19 -6.21 20.77
CA ASP A 155 3.57 -5.96 21.17
C ASP A 155 4.15 -4.68 20.56
N LEU A 156 3.79 -4.38 19.31
CA LEU A 156 4.16 -3.14 18.63
C LEU A 156 3.57 -1.91 19.32
N LEU A 157 2.33 -2.04 19.81
CA LEU A 157 1.50 -0.97 20.37
C LEU A 157 1.48 -0.89 21.91
N ALA A 158 2.17 -1.81 22.60
CA ALA A 158 2.30 -1.72 24.05
C ALA A 158 2.93 -0.38 24.45
N PRO A 159 2.66 0.14 25.67
CA PRO A 159 3.38 1.30 26.19
C PRO A 159 4.89 1.09 26.11
N GLU A 160 5.63 2.10 25.67
CA GLU A 160 7.07 1.99 25.37
C GLU A 160 7.41 0.93 24.31
N GLY A 161 6.43 0.49 23.52
CA GLY A 161 6.56 -0.47 22.42
C GLY A 161 7.29 0.10 21.21
N LEU A 162 7.42 -0.71 20.15
CA LEU A 162 8.14 -0.29 18.95
C LEU A 162 7.52 0.94 18.28
N TRP A 163 6.19 1.01 18.21
CA TRP A 163 5.50 2.17 17.66
C TRP A 163 5.72 3.42 18.51
N ASP A 164 5.57 3.30 19.83
CA ASP A 164 5.69 4.42 20.76
C ASP A 164 7.09 5.05 20.67
N ARG A 165 8.14 4.23 20.83
CA ARG A 165 9.54 4.67 20.73
C ARG A 165 9.87 5.25 19.37
N TRP A 166 9.43 4.60 18.29
CA TRP A 166 9.65 5.10 16.94
C TRP A 166 8.93 6.44 16.74
N SER A 167 7.65 6.54 17.08
CA SER A 167 6.85 7.76 16.90
C SER A 167 7.44 8.95 17.68
N ALA A 168 7.93 8.72 18.90
CA ALA A 168 8.55 9.73 19.76
C ALA A 168 9.94 10.18 19.30
N ALA A 169 10.69 9.34 18.58
CA ALA A 169 12.06 9.63 18.15
C ALA A 169 12.16 10.67 17.01
N GLY A 170 11.04 11.09 16.41
CA GLY A 170 11.04 12.08 15.33
C GLY A 170 9.66 12.70 15.11
N PHE A 171 9.55 13.58 14.11
CA PHE A 171 8.25 14.17 13.78
C PHE A 171 7.36 13.13 13.08
N LEU A 172 6.11 13.04 13.54
CA LEU A 172 5.01 12.35 12.90
C LEU A 172 3.78 13.22 13.13
N GLU A 173 3.06 13.57 12.06
CA GLU A 173 1.91 14.47 12.14
C GLU A 173 0.82 13.94 13.10
N VAL A 174 0.58 12.63 13.06
CA VAL A 174 -0.39 11.95 13.93
C VAL A 174 0.21 10.65 14.47
N ALA A 175 0.42 10.58 15.78
CA ALA A 175 0.98 9.41 16.45
C ALA A 175 -0.06 8.33 16.83
N ASP A 176 -1.36 8.66 16.83
CA ASP A 176 -2.43 7.68 17.11
C ASP A 176 -2.49 6.61 16.01
N PRO A 177 -2.22 5.32 16.31
CA PRO A 177 -2.35 4.23 15.34
C PRO A 177 -3.74 4.15 14.68
N SER A 178 -4.79 4.50 15.43
CA SER A 178 -6.18 4.43 14.97
C SER A 178 -6.47 5.43 13.85
N HIS A 179 -5.70 6.53 13.77
CA HIS A 179 -5.78 7.45 12.65
C HIS A 179 -5.36 6.75 11.35
N TRP A 180 -4.23 6.03 11.37
CA TRP A 180 -3.71 5.36 10.19
C TRP A 180 -4.58 4.17 9.77
N GLU A 181 -5.19 3.46 10.72
CA GLU A 181 -6.19 2.43 10.42
C GLU A 181 -7.40 3.03 9.68
N ARG A 182 -7.91 4.18 10.12
CA ARG A 182 -9.01 4.88 9.43
C ARG A 182 -8.63 5.36 8.03
N GLU A 183 -7.44 5.92 7.86
CA GLU A 183 -6.99 6.39 6.53
C GLU A 183 -6.90 5.21 5.54
N VAL A 184 -6.32 4.08 5.96
CA VAL A 184 -6.27 2.87 5.12
C VAL A 184 -7.66 2.29 4.90
N ALA A 185 -8.51 2.25 5.94
CA ALA A 185 -9.89 1.80 5.80
C ALA A 185 -10.66 2.62 4.77
N GLY A 186 -10.44 3.94 4.69
CA GLY A 186 -11.05 4.79 3.66
C GLY A 186 -10.62 4.42 2.23
N TRP A 187 -9.37 3.98 2.03
CA TRP A 187 -8.93 3.47 0.73
C TRP A 187 -9.61 2.15 0.37
N ILE A 188 -9.76 1.27 1.36
CA ILE A 188 -10.44 -0.01 1.19
C ILE A 188 -11.91 0.21 0.87
N GLU A 189 -12.60 1.08 1.60
CA GLU A 189 -14.00 1.45 1.34
C GLU A 189 -14.17 2.03 -0.07
N LEU A 190 -13.27 2.92 -0.51
CA LEU A 190 -13.30 3.42 -1.88
C LEU A 190 -13.20 2.29 -2.91
N ALA A 191 -12.28 1.34 -2.71
CA ALA A 191 -12.10 0.22 -3.62
C ALA A 191 -13.27 -0.78 -3.57
N GLU A 192 -13.92 -0.97 -2.43
CA GLU A 192 -15.07 -1.88 -2.26
C GLU A 192 -16.36 -1.31 -2.84
N ILE A 193 -16.54 0.02 -2.83
CA ILE A 193 -17.70 0.68 -3.46
C ILE A 193 -17.69 0.49 -4.99
N LEU A 194 -16.52 0.27 -5.58
CA LEU A 194 -16.31 0.17 -7.03
C LEU A 194 -16.35 -1.27 -7.58
N ASP A 195 -16.36 -2.28 -6.71
CA ASP A 195 -16.39 -3.70 -7.10
C ASP A 195 -17.68 -4.09 -7.83
#